data_AF-A0A3D3KWJ6-F1
#
_entry.id   AF-A0A3D3KWJ6-F1
#
_cell.length_a   1.000
_cell.length_b   1.000
_cell.length_c   1.000
_cell.angle_alpha   90.00
_cell.angle_beta   90.00
_cell.angle_gamma   90.00
#
_symmetry.space_group_name_H-M   'P 1'
#
loop_
_entity.id
_entity.type
_entity.pdbx_description
1 polymer ?
#
loop_
_entity_poly.entity_id
_entity_poly.type
_entity_poly.pdbx_seq_one_letter_code
_entity_poly.pdbx_strand_id
1 'polypeptide(L)'
;MSMLGMKWKLHGTGKSIKPGHVVAPDERLAWPLTIGVGMQHVVAMFGATFLVPIITGMPPATTLFFSGIGTLLFLVITKGRVPSYLGSSFAFIAPIMASQQQFGVPGALGGVVLAGVALAL
;
A
#
# COMPACT_ATOMS: atom_id res chain seq x y z
N MET A 1 7.88 -7.66 25.42
CA MET A 1 8.08 -7.16 24.04
C MET A 1 6.79 -7.38 23.26
N SER A 2 6.25 -6.39 22.53
CA SER A 2 5.02 -6.60 21.73
C SER A 2 5.42 -7.21 20.38
N MET A 3 4.86 -8.37 20.06
CA MET A 3 5.20 -9.20 18.89
C MET A 3 4.95 -8.50 17.52
N LEU A 4 4.22 -7.39 17.49
CA LEU A 4 3.73 -6.73 16.28
C LEU A 4 4.36 -5.35 15.97
N GLY A 5 5.33 -4.87 16.76
CA GLY A 5 5.91 -3.53 16.54
C GLY A 5 4.98 -2.34 16.83
N MET A 6 3.70 -2.59 17.16
CA MET A 6 2.67 -1.57 17.41
C MET A 6 2.72 -0.89 18.80
N LYS A 7 3.90 -0.59 19.35
CA LYS A 7 4.00 0.27 20.54
C LYS A 7 4.23 1.72 20.12
N TRP A 8 3.24 2.31 19.47
CA TRP A 8 3.28 3.73 19.12
C TRP A 8 3.16 4.60 20.38
N LYS A 9 4.07 5.57 20.51
CA LYS A 9 4.00 6.61 21.55
C LYS A 9 2.94 7.64 21.16
N LEU A 10 2.23 8.20 22.14
CA LEU A 10 1.30 9.29 21.86
C LEU A 10 2.11 10.56 21.59
N HIS A 11 1.90 11.20 20.44
CA HIS A 11 2.55 12.47 20.12
C HIS A 11 1.92 13.59 20.96
N GLY A 12 2.60 14.02 22.03
CA GLY A 12 2.11 15.04 22.95
C GLY A 12 0.75 14.68 23.57
N THR A 13 -0.28 15.49 23.31
CA THR A 13 -1.67 15.23 23.75
C THR A 13 -2.48 14.41 22.74
N GLY A 14 -1.91 14.14 21.57
CA GLY A 14 -2.54 13.42 20.46
C GLY A 14 -3.65 14.18 19.73
N LYS A 15 -4.00 15.40 20.15
CA LYS A 15 -5.12 16.19 19.60
C LYS A 15 -4.68 17.31 18.65
N SER A 16 -3.49 17.85 18.84
CA SER A 16 -2.96 18.94 18.02
C SER A 16 -1.47 18.78 17.79
N ILE A 17 -1.02 19.22 16.62
CA ILE A 17 0.39 19.28 16.25
C ILE A 17 0.77 20.77 16.29
N LYS A 18 1.79 21.12 17.09
CA LYS A 18 2.29 22.49 17.14
C LYS A 18 2.99 22.83 15.81
N PRO A 19 2.93 24.09 15.33
CA PRO A 19 3.68 24.50 14.14
C PRO A 19 5.16 24.13 14.26
N GLY A 20 5.72 23.46 13.24
CA GLY A 20 7.11 22.99 13.24
C GLY A 20 7.35 21.59 13.84
N HIS A 21 6.34 20.95 14.44
CA HIS A 21 6.44 19.56 14.91
C HIS A 21 5.91 18.57 13.87
N VAL A 22 6.50 17.38 13.80
CA VAL A 22 6.11 16.28 12.89
C VAL A 22 5.86 15.03 13.73
N VAL A 23 4.86 14.24 13.34
CA VAL A 23 4.58 12.94 13.96
C VAL A 23 5.54 11.90 13.38
N ALA A 24 6.40 11.32 14.22
CA ALA A 24 7.36 10.31 13.79
C ALA A 24 6.68 8.95 13.50
N PRO A 25 7.32 8.05 12.72
CA PRO A 25 6.75 6.71 12.43
C PRO A 25 6.48 5.84 13.67
N ASP A 26 7.18 6.08 14.78
CA ASP A 26 6.96 5.40 16.07
C ASP A 26 5.95 6.12 16.97
N GLU A 27 5.33 7.20 16.47
CA GLU A 27 4.34 8.00 17.18
C GLU A 27 2.96 7.89 16.53
N ARG A 28 1.92 8.19 17.32
CA ARG A 28 0.54 8.30 16.86
C ARG A 28 -0.17 9.49 17.47
N LEU A 29 -1.19 9.95 16.77
CA LEU A 29 -2.20 10.85 17.31
C LEU A 29 -3.24 10.07 18.13
N ALA A 30 -4.25 10.79 18.63
CA ALA A 30 -5.44 10.17 19.16
C ALA A 30 -6.10 9.30 18.07
N TRP A 31 -6.66 8.16 18.47
CA TRP A 31 -7.19 7.15 17.54
C TRP A 31 -8.13 7.70 16.45
N PRO A 32 -9.09 8.61 16.75
CA PRO A 32 -9.94 9.18 15.70
C PRO A 32 -9.16 9.95 14.64
N LEU A 33 -8.12 10.70 15.05
CA LEU A 33 -7.27 11.46 14.14
C LEU A 33 -6.35 10.55 13.34
N THR A 34 -5.78 9.52 13.98
CA THR A 34 -4.96 8.52 13.28
C THR A 34 -5.76 7.78 12.20
N ILE A 35 -7.01 7.40 12.50
CA ILE A 35 -7.91 6.80 11.52
C ILE A 35 -8.22 7.80 10.40
N GLY A 36 -8.51 9.06 10.73
CA GLY A 36 -8.78 10.11 9.73
C GLY A 36 -7.62 10.33 8.76
N VAL A 37 -6.39 10.42 9.26
CA VAL A 37 -5.18 10.53 8.43
C VAL A 37 -4.99 9.27 7.57
N GLY A 38 -5.23 8.09 8.14
CA GLY A 38 -5.20 6.83 7.39
C GLY A 38 -6.20 6.83 6.23
N MET A 39 -7.44 7.29 6.46
CA MET A 39 -8.45 7.43 5.41
C MET A 39 -8.02 8.41 4.32
N GLN A 40 -7.43 9.56 4.69
CA GLN A 40 -6.88 10.50 3.72
C GLN A 40 -5.80 9.85 2.85
N HIS A 41 -4.93 9.03 3.45
CA HIS A 41 -3.89 8.31 2.72
C HIS A 41 -4.47 7.29 1.74
N VAL A 42 -5.51 6.54 2.15
CA VAL A 42 -6.21 5.60 1.27
C VAL A 42 -6.83 6.33 0.07
N VAL A 43 -7.51 7.46 0.30
CA VAL A 43 -8.09 8.28 -0.78
C VAL A 43 -7.00 8.83 -1.70
N ALA A 44 -5.85 9.24 -1.16
CA ALA A 44 -4.73 9.73 -1.96
C ALA A 44 -4.13 8.64 -2.87
N MET A 45 -4.01 7.41 -2.36
CA MET A 45 -3.46 6.28 -3.12
C MET A 45 -4.47 5.63 -4.08
N PHE A 46 -5.77 5.93 -3.89
CA PHE A 46 -6.87 5.36 -4.67
C PHE A 46 -6.71 5.59 -6.17
N GLY A 47 -6.32 6.81 -6.59
CA GLY A 47 -6.25 7.17 -8.01
C GLY A 47 -5.36 6.24 -8.82
N ALA A 48 -4.11 6.04 -8.38
CA ALA A 48 -3.18 5.13 -9.04
C ALA A 48 -3.65 3.67 -8.97
N THR A 49 -4.17 3.26 -7.80
CA THR A 49 -4.58 1.87 -7.55
C THR A 49 -5.80 1.46 -8.38
N PHE A 50 -6.68 2.40 -8.72
CA PHE A 50 -7.83 2.18 -9.63
C PHE A 50 -7.47 2.34 -11.11
N LEU A 51 -6.61 3.31 -11.45
CA LEU A 51 -6.36 3.65 -12.85
C LEU A 51 -5.71 2.50 -13.61
N VAL A 52 -4.68 1.86 -13.03
CA VAL A 52 -3.95 0.76 -13.67
C VAL A 52 -4.86 -0.42 -14.03
N PRO A 53 -5.62 -1.02 -13.10
CA PRO A 53 -6.47 -2.17 -13.42
C PRO A 53 -7.55 -1.81 -14.46
N ILE A 54 -8.09 -0.58 -14.44
CA ILE A 54 -9.04 -0.12 -15.47
C ILE A 54 -8.37 -0.12 -16.85
N ILE A 55 -7.16 0.41 -16.97
CA ILE A 55 -6.43 0.45 -18.25
C ILE A 55 -6.09 -0.97 -18.74
N THR A 56 -5.69 -1.86 -17.84
CA THR A 56 -5.31 -3.23 -18.19
C THR A 56 -6.48 -4.22 -18.25
N GLY A 57 -7.72 -3.75 -18.06
CA GLY A 57 -8.93 -4.61 -18.05
C GLY A 57 -9.00 -5.60 -16.88
N MET A 58 -8.29 -5.35 -15.78
CA MET A 58 -8.33 -6.17 -14.57
C MET A 58 -9.41 -5.64 -13.59
N PRO A 59 -9.98 -6.49 -12.72
CA PRO A 59 -10.97 -6.05 -11.74
C PRO A 59 -10.37 -5.05 -10.71
N PRO A 60 -10.86 -3.80 -10.64
CA PRO A 60 -10.33 -2.80 -9.71
C PRO A 60 -10.56 -3.17 -8.26
N ALA A 61 -11.72 -3.77 -7.94
CA ALA A 61 -12.06 -4.21 -6.59
C ALA A 61 -11.08 -5.27 -6.06
N THR A 62 -10.72 -6.26 -6.90
CA THR A 62 -9.72 -7.28 -6.56
C THR A 62 -8.34 -6.66 -6.35
N THR A 63 -7.96 -5.71 -7.22
CA THR A 63 -6.67 -5.00 -7.12
C THR A 63 -6.58 -4.21 -5.82
N LEU A 64 -7.64 -3.47 -5.45
CA LEU A 64 -7.70 -2.72 -4.19
C LEU A 64 -7.64 -3.65 -2.97
N PHE A 65 -8.35 -4.77 -3.02
CA PHE A 65 -8.36 -5.76 -1.95
C PHE A 65 -6.96 -6.34 -1.69
N PHE A 66 -6.25 -6.77 -2.75
CA PHE A 66 -4.89 -7.29 -2.61
C PHE A 66 -3.85 -6.22 -2.32
N SER A 67 -4.05 -4.97 -2.75
CA SER A 67 -3.23 -3.81 -2.33
C SER A 67 -3.34 -3.59 -0.82
N GLY A 68 -4.55 -3.68 -0.26
CA GLY A 68 -4.79 -3.61 1.19
C GLY A 68 -4.11 -4.76 1.94
N ILE A 69 -4.30 -6.00 1.48
CA ILE A 69 -3.63 -7.17 2.08
C ILE A 69 -2.11 -7.05 1.99
N GLY A 70 -1.57 -6.67 0.84
CA GLY A 70 -0.15 -6.48 0.63
C GLY A 70 0.43 -5.41 1.56
N THR A 71 -0.30 -4.30 1.74
CA THR A 71 0.09 -3.24 2.69
C THR A 71 0.14 -3.77 4.12
N LEU A 72 -0.88 -4.52 4.56
CA LEU A 72 -0.88 -5.13 5.89
C LEU A 72 0.28 -6.12 6.07
N LEU A 73 0.52 -6.98 5.09
CA LEU A 73 1.65 -7.91 5.09
C LEU A 73 2.99 -7.18 5.14
N PHE A 74 3.17 -6.12 4.35
CA PHE A 74 4.38 -5.30 4.35
C PHE A 74 4.65 -4.68 5.72
N LEU A 75 3.62 -4.11 6.35
CA LEU A 75 3.75 -3.54 7.70
C LEU A 75 4.10 -4.61 8.74
N VAL A 76 3.54 -5.82 8.64
CA VAL A 76 3.86 -6.94 9.53
C VAL A 76 5.31 -7.41 9.33
N ILE A 77 5.73 -7.62 8.08
CA ILE A 77 7.09 -8.06 7.72
C ILE A 77 8.13 -7.02 8.18
N THR A 78 7.86 -5.73 7.96
CA THR A 78 8.75 -4.63 8.39
C THR A 78 8.61 -4.28 9.88
N LYS A 79 7.76 -4.99 10.63
CA LYS A 79 7.48 -4.76 12.06
C LYS A 79 7.03 -3.32 12.36
N GLY A 80 6.29 -2.71 11.44
CA GLY A 80 5.78 -1.34 11.56
C GLY A 80 6.86 -0.26 11.54
N ARG A 81 8.09 -0.58 11.13
CA ARG A 81 9.20 0.40 11.06
C ARG A 81 9.13 1.32 9.84
N VAL A 82 8.55 0.81 8.75
CA VAL A 82 8.44 1.54 7.49
C VAL A 82 6.95 1.79 7.21
N PRO A 83 6.46 3.03 7.39
CA PRO A 83 5.07 3.37 7.08
C PRO A 83 4.93 3.50 5.56
N SER A 84 4.49 2.44 4.90
CA SER A 84 4.28 2.42 3.45
C SER A 84 2.93 1.83 3.08
N TYR A 85 2.35 2.33 1.99
CA TYR A 85 1.16 1.80 1.33
C TYR A 85 1.54 1.26 -0.05
N LEU A 86 1.06 0.06 -0.39
CA LEU A 86 1.35 -0.59 -1.67
C LEU A 86 0.24 -0.29 -2.68
N GLY A 87 0.50 0.56 -3.66
CA GLY A 87 -0.41 0.86 -4.78
C GLY A 87 -0.04 0.15 -6.08
N SER A 88 -0.88 0.34 -7.11
CA SER A 88 -0.60 -0.19 -8.45
C SER A 88 0.56 0.53 -9.13
N SER A 89 1.51 -0.23 -9.69
CA SER A 89 2.68 0.33 -10.39
C SER A 89 2.39 0.59 -11.86
N PHE A 90 2.58 1.83 -12.30
CA PHE A 90 2.33 2.25 -13.69
C PHE A 90 3.33 1.63 -14.67
N ALA A 91 4.50 1.20 -14.17
CA ALA A 91 5.51 0.51 -14.96
C ALA A 91 5.00 -0.83 -15.54
N PHE A 92 3.96 -1.42 -14.93
CA PHE A 92 3.39 -2.68 -15.39
C PHE A 92 2.30 -2.53 -16.45
N ILE A 93 1.87 -1.32 -16.80
CA ILE A 93 0.81 -1.12 -17.81
C ILE A 93 1.23 -1.72 -19.16
N ALA A 94 2.36 -1.27 -19.72
CA ALA A 94 2.81 -1.72 -21.03
C ALA A 94 3.14 -3.23 -21.07
N PRO A 95 3.89 -3.81 -20.11
CA PRO A 95 4.15 -5.25 -20.08
C PRO A 95 2.89 -6.11 -19.91
N ILE A 96 1.93 -5.69 -19.07
CA ILE A 96 0.67 -6.42 -18.88
C ILE A 96 -0.13 -6.42 -20.17
N MET A 97 -0.30 -5.26 -20.81
CA MET A 97 -1.03 -5.15 -22.08
C MET A 97 -0.39 -5.99 -23.18
N ALA A 98 0.94 -5.94 -23.31
CA ALA A 98 1.67 -6.75 -24.28
C ALA A 98 1.53 -8.25 -24.01
N SER A 99 1.66 -8.67 -22.75
CA SER A 99 1.52 -10.07 -22.36
C SER A 99 0.08 -10.58 -22.53
N GLN A 100 -0.93 -9.74 -22.29
CA GLN A 100 -2.33 -10.11 -22.50
C GLN A 100 -2.64 -10.38 -23.97
N GLN A 101 -2.05 -9.60 -24.89
CA GLN A 101 -2.23 -9.80 -26.33
C GLN A 101 -1.63 -11.13 -26.81
N GLN A 102 -0.49 -11.54 -26.26
CA GLN A 102 0.20 -12.76 -26.70
C GLN A 102 -0.23 -14.02 -25.95
N PHE A 103 -0.49 -13.91 -24.64
CA PHE A 103 -0.64 -15.05 -23.73
C PHE A 103 -1.92 -14.98 -22.88
N GLY A 104 -2.77 -13.99 -23.11
CA GLY A 104 -3.97 -13.75 -22.32
C GLY A 104 -3.68 -13.26 -20.90
N VAL A 105 -4.75 -13.11 -20.12
CA VAL A 105 -4.68 -12.70 -18.71
C VAL A 105 -3.81 -13.64 -17.85
N PRO A 106 -3.87 -14.98 -18.01
CA PRO A 106 -3.03 -15.88 -17.23
C PRO A 106 -1.52 -15.65 -17.43
N GLY A 107 -1.08 -15.38 -18.67
CA GLY A 107 0.31 -15.06 -18.95
C GLY A 107 0.77 -13.77 -18.28
N ALA A 108 -0.07 -12.73 -18.30
CA ALA A 108 0.23 -11.46 -17.63
C ALA A 108 0.34 -11.62 -16.11
N LEU A 109 -0.56 -12.39 -15.49
CA LEU A 109 -0.50 -12.69 -14.05
C LEU A 109 0.75 -13.51 -13.69
N GLY A 110 1.12 -14.49 -14.52
CA GLY A 110 2.37 -15.24 -14.37
C GLY A 110 3.59 -14.33 -14.39
N GLY A 111 3.64 -13.36 -15.32
CA GLY A 111 4.69 -12.35 -15.39
C GLY A 111 4.77 -11.47 -14.14
N VAL A 112 3.62 -11.06 -13.59
CA VAL A 112 3.55 -10.28 -12.34
C VAL A 112 4.09 -11.09 -11.15
N VAL A 113 3.73 -12.38 -11.04
CA VAL A 113 4.26 -13.26 -9.98
C VAL A 113 5.78 -13.42 -10.10
N LEU A 114 6.29 -13.68 -11.30
CA LEU A 114 7.74 -13.83 -11.53
C LEU A 114 8.50 -12.53 -11.23
N ALA A 115 7.95 -11.37 -11.56
CA ALA A 115 8.54 -10.09 -11.20
C ALA A 115 8.59 -9.90 -9.68
N GLY A 116 7.55 -10.33 -8.95
CA GLY A 116 7.52 -10.33 -7.50
C GLY A 116 8.56 -11.26 -6.87
N VAL A 117 8.75 -12.45 -7.43
CA VAL A 117 9.80 -13.38 -7.00
C VAL A 117 11.19 -12.79 -7.26
N ALA A 118 11.42 -12.24 -8.44
CA ALA A 118 12.70 -11.62 -8.79
C ALA A 118 13.05 -10.43 -7.89
N LEU A 119 12.05 -9.67 -7.43
CA LEU A 119 12.24 -8.58 -6.47
C LEU A 119 12.58 -9.09 -5.06
N ALA A 120 12.12 -10.29 -4.70
CA ALA A 120 12.32 -10.87 -3.38
C ALA A 120 13.68 -11.56 -3.20
N LEU A 121 14.31 -11.97 -4.31
CA LEU A 121 15.64 -12.59 -4.36
C LEU A 121 16.75 -11.53 -4.32
#